data_AF-A0A936L8X6-F1
#
_entry.id   AF-A0A936L8X6-F1
#
_cell.length_a   1.000
_cell.length_b   1.000
_cell.length_c   1.000
_cell.angle_alpha   90.00
_cell.angle_beta   90.00
_cell.angle_gamma   90.00
#
_symmetry.space_group_name_H-M   'P 1'
#
loop_
_entity.id
_entity.type
_entity.pdbx_description
1 polymer ?
#
loop_
_entity_poly.entity_id
_entity_poly.type
_entity_poly.pdbx_seq_one_letter_code
_entity_poly.pdbx_strand_id
1 'polypeptide(L)'
;MAGKSGHQPEYRTSRIPEPFSGRDSYAIHSFIKKAVHRLATRVTCVSIDPEKEELIPAVLAQLASRNIGIVLAEGGAQTLNSFIRLGLWDEAWVFQSKTAFIQDGLPAPRIPVPCAREETLGADRLLYYRNRIPA
;
A
#
# COMPACT_ATOMS: atom_id res chain seq x y z
N MET A 1 -11.76 12.08 44.41
CA MET A 1 -12.41 12.20 43.08
C MET A 1 -11.33 12.42 42.05
N ALA A 2 -11.30 11.57 41.02
CA ALA A 2 -10.28 11.56 39.97
C ALA A 2 -10.73 12.41 38.77
N GLY A 3 -9.80 13.14 38.16
CA GLY A 3 -9.99 13.82 36.87
C GLY A 3 -8.65 13.84 36.12
N LYS A 4 -8.57 13.05 35.04
CA LYS A 4 -7.35 12.66 34.33
C LYS A 4 -6.81 13.76 33.42
N SER A 5 -5.49 13.79 33.29
CA SER A 5 -4.73 14.49 32.26
C SER A 5 -5.03 13.91 30.87
N GLY A 6 -5.35 14.79 29.92
CA GLY A 6 -5.48 14.45 28.50
C GLY A 6 -4.34 15.06 27.71
N HIS A 7 -3.31 14.27 27.42
CA HIS A 7 -2.24 14.64 26.49
C HIS A 7 -2.80 14.43 25.07
N GLN A 8 -3.04 15.51 24.33
CA GLN A 8 -3.38 15.41 22.91
C GLN A 8 -2.12 15.14 22.09
N PRO A 9 -2.07 14.12 21.22
CA PRO A 9 -0.94 13.93 20.33
C PRO A 9 -1.02 14.97 19.19
N GLU A 10 -0.06 15.88 19.14
CA GLU A 10 0.19 16.76 18.01
C GLU A 10 0.69 15.94 16.82
N TYR A 11 -0.16 15.72 15.81
CA TYR A 11 0.28 15.21 14.52
C TYR A 11 0.77 16.38 13.67
N ARG A 12 2.10 16.47 13.50
CA ARG A 12 2.76 17.52 12.72
C ARG A 12 2.63 17.22 11.22
N THR A 13 1.50 17.59 10.61
CA THR A 13 1.33 17.59 9.15
C THR A 13 2.09 18.78 8.57
N SER A 14 3.29 18.55 8.08
CA SER A 14 4.11 19.61 7.49
C SER A 14 3.68 19.87 6.03
N ARG A 15 2.98 20.99 5.87
CA ARG A 15 2.87 21.87 4.68
C ARG A 15 1.94 21.46 3.55
N ILE A 16 0.74 22.05 3.56
CA ILE A 16 0.02 22.38 2.32
C ILE A 16 -0.71 23.71 2.52
N PRO A 17 -0.48 24.74 1.68
CA PRO A 17 -1.24 25.99 1.72
C PRO A 17 -2.42 25.97 0.75
N GLU A 18 -3.57 26.47 1.22
CA GLU A 18 -4.81 26.72 0.46
C GLU A 18 -4.82 28.13 -0.19
N PRO A 19 -5.70 28.41 -1.20
CA PRO A 19 -6.65 27.49 -1.81
C PRO A 19 -6.59 27.40 -3.34
N PHE A 20 -6.91 26.23 -3.90
CA PHE A 20 -7.42 26.17 -5.27
C PHE A 20 -8.38 25.01 -5.53
N SER A 21 -9.42 25.32 -6.30
CA SER A 21 -10.55 24.45 -6.64
C SER A 21 -10.19 23.43 -7.72
N GLY A 22 -10.42 22.15 -7.44
CA GLY A 22 -10.35 21.09 -8.45
C GLY A 22 -10.89 19.79 -7.88
N ARG A 23 -11.85 19.18 -8.59
CA ARG A 23 -12.48 17.92 -8.20
C ARG A 23 -11.56 16.74 -8.49
N ASP A 24 -11.71 15.75 -7.61
CA ASP A 24 -11.28 14.34 -7.71
C ASP A 24 -9.86 14.00 -7.24
N SER A 25 -9.79 13.33 -6.07
CA SER A 25 -8.67 12.48 -5.66
C SER A 25 -9.14 11.37 -4.70
N TYR A 26 -8.72 10.13 -4.97
CA TYR A 26 -9.03 8.93 -4.16
C TYR A 26 -7.85 8.58 -3.25
N ALA A 27 -8.09 8.45 -1.94
CA ALA A 27 -7.12 7.90 -1.00
C ALA A 27 -7.23 6.36 -1.00
N ILE A 28 -6.21 5.66 -1.52
CA ILE A 28 -6.02 4.24 -1.19
C ILE A 28 -5.28 4.21 0.13
N HIS A 29 -5.98 3.84 1.19
CA HIS A 29 -5.36 3.44 2.44
C HIS A 29 -5.08 1.94 2.34
N SER A 30 -3.86 1.54 1.99
CA SER A 30 -3.43 0.16 2.22
C SER A 30 -3.23 -0.06 3.73
N PHE A 31 -4.32 -0.31 4.45
CA PHE A 31 -4.26 -0.87 5.80
C PHE A 31 -4.39 -2.39 5.69
N ILE A 32 -3.28 -3.10 5.84
CA ILE A 32 -3.34 -4.37 6.56
C ILE A 32 -2.89 -4.03 7.97
N LYS A 33 -3.80 -4.19 8.93
CA LYS A 33 -3.49 -4.06 10.36
C LYS A 33 -2.27 -4.93 10.63
N LYS A 34 -1.22 -4.32 11.17
CA LYS A 34 -0.19 -5.04 11.90
C LYS A 34 -0.84 -5.63 13.16
N ALA A 35 -1.54 -6.75 13.02
CA ALA A 35 -1.79 -7.63 14.14
C ALA A 35 -0.45 -8.29 14.47
N VAL A 36 0.39 -7.58 15.23
CA VAL A 36 1.52 -8.22 15.92
C VAL A 36 0.92 -9.04 17.06
N HIS A 37 0.35 -10.19 16.73
CA HIS A 37 0.50 -11.30 17.65
C HIS A 37 1.96 -11.69 17.56
N ARG A 38 2.64 -11.68 18.70
CA ARG A 38 4.08 -11.88 18.85
C ARG A 38 4.41 -13.36 18.53
N LEU A 39 4.27 -13.75 17.28
CA LEU A 39 4.85 -14.96 16.72
C LEU A 39 6.33 -14.62 16.47
N ALA A 40 7.23 -15.50 16.89
CA ALA A 40 8.67 -15.32 16.72
C ALA A 40 9.01 -15.07 15.25
N THR A 41 9.12 -13.80 14.86
CA THR A 41 9.44 -13.42 13.48
C THR A 41 10.89 -13.78 13.22
N ARG A 42 11.12 -14.88 12.48
CA ARG A 42 12.42 -15.12 11.84
C ARG A 42 12.58 -14.06 10.75
N VAL A 43 13.31 -13.00 11.08
CA VAL A 43 13.67 -11.96 10.11
C VAL A 43 14.96 -12.39 9.43
N THR A 44 14.94 -12.47 8.10
CA THR A 44 16.14 -12.66 7.28
C THR A 44 16.32 -11.41 6.43
N CYS A 45 17.48 -10.77 6.57
CA CYS A 45 17.84 -9.62 5.75
C CYS A 45 18.63 -10.10 4.52
N VAL A 46 18.36 -9.50 3.37
CA VAL A 46 19.14 -9.69 2.14
C VAL A 46 19.65 -8.33 1.69
N SER A 47 20.92 -8.29 1.26
CA SER A 47 21.51 -7.10 0.68
C SER A 47 21.21 -7.07 -0.81
N ILE A 48 20.70 -5.93 -1.29
CA ILE A 48 20.45 -5.66 -2.71
C ILE A 48 21.18 -4.37 -3.03
N ASP A 49 21.90 -4.37 -4.15
CA ASP A 49 22.63 -3.21 -4.64
C ASP A 49 21.76 -2.45 -5.67
N PRO A 50 21.14 -1.31 -5.29
CA PRO A 50 20.23 -0.59 -6.16
C PRO A 50 20.91 0.10 -7.34
N GLU A 51 22.26 0.19 -7.36
CA GLU A 51 22.99 0.77 -8.50
C GLU A 51 23.19 -0.24 -9.64
N LYS A 52 23.09 -1.54 -9.33
CA LYS A 52 23.35 -2.62 -10.29
C LYS A 52 22.08 -3.25 -10.85
N GLU A 53 21.00 -3.23 -10.09
CA GLU A 53 19.78 -3.97 -10.40
C GLU A 53 18.52 -3.17 -10.08
N GLU A 54 17.45 -3.37 -10.85
CA GLU A 54 16.13 -2.88 -10.43
C GLU A 54 15.68 -3.62 -9.16
N LEU A 55 15.23 -2.86 -8.15
CA LEU A 55 14.93 -3.38 -6.81
C LEU A 55 13.91 -4.53 -6.82
N ILE A 56 12.79 -4.38 -7.53
CA ILE A 56 11.70 -5.37 -7.48
C ILE A 56 12.12 -6.72 -8.09
N PRO A 57 12.66 -6.77 -9.33
CA PRO A 57 13.20 -8.03 -9.88
C PRO A 57 14.27 -8.68 -8.99
N ALA A 58 15.18 -7.89 -8.43
CA ALA A 58 16.23 -8.39 -7.54
C ALA A 58 15.65 -9.04 -6.27
N VAL A 59 14.67 -8.40 -5.62
CA VAL A 59 13.95 -8.97 -4.47
C VAL A 59 13.26 -10.28 -4.85
N LEU A 60 12.52 -10.30 -5.96
CA LEU A 60 11.80 -11.49 -6.40
C LEU A 60 12.74 -12.65 -6.73
N ALA A 61 13.91 -12.39 -7.33
CA ALA A 61 14.94 -13.40 -7.57
C ALA A 61 15.49 -13.99 -6.26
N GLN A 62 15.69 -13.15 -5.24
CA GLN A 62 16.11 -13.62 -3.91
C GLN A 62 15.03 -14.48 -3.22
N LEU A 63 13.76 -14.14 -3.40
CA LEU A 63 12.65 -14.93 -2.84
C LEU A 63 12.50 -16.27 -3.58
N ALA A 64 12.59 -16.24 -4.91
CA ALA A 64 12.54 -17.43 -5.75
C ALA A 64 13.67 -18.42 -5.43
N SER A 65 14.91 -17.94 -5.25
CA SER A 65 16.05 -18.79 -4.88
C SER A 65 15.91 -19.46 -3.50
N ARG A 66 14.97 -18.98 -2.68
CA ARG A 66 14.61 -19.52 -1.37
C ARG A 66 13.31 -20.32 -1.41
N ASN A 67 12.78 -20.62 -2.59
CA ASN A 67 11.51 -21.30 -2.81
C ASN A 67 10.30 -20.58 -2.18
N ILE A 68 10.33 -19.24 -2.13
CA ILE A 68 9.21 -18.42 -1.68
C ILE A 68 8.42 -17.96 -2.90
N GLY A 69 7.22 -18.51 -3.08
CA GLY A 69 6.37 -18.25 -4.25
C GLY A 69 5.16 -17.34 -4.01
N ILE A 70 4.85 -16.98 -2.77
CA ILE A 70 3.73 -16.09 -2.43
C ILE A 70 4.27 -14.93 -1.60
N VAL A 71 4.03 -13.71 -2.09
CA VAL A 71 4.52 -12.48 -1.47
C VAL A 71 3.35 -11.53 -1.30
N LEU A 72 3.16 -11.08 -0.08
CA LEU A 72 2.29 -9.93 0.20
C LEU A 72 3.15 -8.67 0.17
N ALA A 73 2.98 -7.86 -0.87
CA ALA A 73 3.69 -6.60 -0.99
C ALA A 73 2.89 -5.47 -0.33
N GLU A 74 3.45 -4.90 0.74
CA GLU A 74 2.97 -3.68 1.40
C GLU A 74 4.07 -2.62 1.35
N GLY A 75 3.69 -1.34 1.31
CA GLY A 75 4.64 -0.24 1.30
C GLY A 75 4.06 1.07 0.80
N GLY A 76 4.94 2.03 0.53
CA GLY A 76 4.58 3.32 -0.05
C GLY A 76 4.30 3.25 -1.54
N ALA A 77 3.81 4.36 -2.10
CA ALA A 77 3.42 4.45 -3.50
C ALA A 77 4.55 4.09 -4.47
N GLN A 78 5.81 4.42 -4.18
CA GLN A 78 6.94 4.09 -5.05
C GLN A 78 7.14 2.57 -5.23
N THR A 79 7.06 1.81 -4.13
CA THR A 79 7.19 0.34 -4.15
C THR A 79 6.05 -0.28 -4.95
N LEU A 80 4.81 0.11 -4.63
CA LEU A 80 3.61 -0.43 -5.30
C LEU A 80 3.57 -0.06 -6.78
N ASN A 81 3.91 1.19 -7.12
CA ASN A 81 4.00 1.64 -8.52
C ASN A 81 5.08 0.86 -9.29
N SER A 82 6.19 0.47 -8.65
CA SER A 82 7.22 -0.34 -9.30
C SER A 82 6.70 -1.72 -9.69
N PHE A 83 5.99 -2.41 -8.78
CA PHE A 83 5.32 -3.68 -9.09
C PHE A 83 4.33 -3.54 -10.24
N ILE A 84 3.45 -2.53 -10.17
CA ILE A 84 2.41 -2.28 -11.18
C ILE A 84 3.02 -1.98 -12.54
N ARG A 85 3.99 -1.07 -12.59
CA ARG A 85 4.67 -0.63 -13.82
C ARG A 85 5.46 -1.75 -14.49
N LEU A 86 6.05 -2.66 -13.70
CA LEU A 86 6.74 -3.84 -14.23
C LEU A 86 5.80 -4.99 -14.61
N GLY A 87 4.51 -4.90 -14.25
CA GLY A 87 3.58 -6.00 -14.42
C GLY A 87 3.88 -7.22 -13.53
N LEU A 88 4.70 -7.07 -12.49
CA LEU A 88 5.16 -8.15 -11.60
C LEU A 88 4.22 -8.36 -10.41
N TRP A 89 2.93 -8.41 -10.68
CA TRP A 89 1.89 -8.61 -9.66
C TRP A 89 0.79 -9.47 -10.26
N ASP A 90 0.15 -10.29 -9.44
CA ASP A 90 -0.98 -11.13 -9.86
C ASP A 90 -2.32 -10.52 -9.42
N GLU A 91 -2.37 -10.03 -8.18
CA GLU A 91 -3.58 -9.50 -7.55
C GLU A 91 -3.29 -8.21 -6.79
N ALA A 92 -4.27 -7.30 -6.77
CA ALA A 92 -4.21 -6.10 -5.95
C ALA A 92 -5.53 -5.90 -5.21
N TRP A 93 -5.41 -5.67 -3.91
CA TRP A 93 -6.51 -5.48 -2.98
C TRP A 93 -6.43 -4.07 -2.44
N VAL A 94 -7.40 -3.25 -2.81
CA VAL A 94 -7.41 -1.82 -2.55
C VAL A 94 -8.53 -1.49 -1.58
N PHE A 95 -8.15 -1.08 -0.37
CA PHE A 95 -9.08 -0.54 0.60
C PHE A 95 -9.23 0.97 0.38
N GLN A 96 -10.46 1.41 0.21
CA GLN A 96 -10.81 2.79 -0.08
C GLN A 96 -11.91 3.25 0.87
N SER A 97 -11.69 4.38 1.55
CA SER A 97 -12.73 4.96 2.40
C SER A 97 -13.84 5.59 1.56
N LYS A 98 -15.10 5.39 1.96
CA LYS A 98 -16.24 6.09 1.33
C LYS A 98 -16.44 7.50 1.87
N THR A 99 -15.89 7.80 3.05
CA THR A 99 -16.19 9.03 3.79
C THR A 99 -14.97 9.92 3.98
N ALA A 100 -13.76 9.38 3.89
CA ALA A 100 -12.53 10.15 4.02
C ALA A 100 -11.98 10.55 2.64
N PHE A 101 -11.82 11.85 2.43
CA PHE A 101 -11.21 12.44 1.24
C PHE A 101 -10.00 13.25 1.66
N ILE A 102 -8.88 13.06 0.97
CA ILE A 102 -7.64 13.80 1.21
C ILE A 102 -7.38 14.63 -0.06
N GLN A 103 -7.44 15.95 0.07
CA GLN A 103 -7.29 16.87 -1.06
C GLN A 103 -5.84 16.88 -1.57
N ASP A 104 -4.88 17.02 -0.66
CA ASP A 104 -3.46 17.17 -1.00
C ASP A 104 -2.63 15.95 -0.54
N GLY A 105 -3.22 14.76 -0.70
CA GLY A 105 -2.56 13.51 -0.41
C GLY A 105 -1.61 13.09 -1.52
N LEU A 106 -0.71 12.16 -1.22
CA LEU A 106 0.00 11.44 -2.27
C LEU A 106 -1.03 10.59 -3.07
N PRO A 107 -1.12 10.75 -4.40
CA PRO A 107 -2.06 9.97 -5.19
C PRO A 107 -1.80 8.47 -5.04
N ALA A 108 -2.89 7.73 -5.01
CA ALA A 108 -2.80 6.30 -4.95
C ALA A 108 -2.27 5.68 -6.26
N PRO A 109 -1.57 4.53 -6.20
CA PRO A 109 -1.14 3.82 -7.39
C PRO A 109 -2.30 3.53 -8.34
N ARG A 110 -2.13 3.90 -9.62
CA ARG A 110 -3.13 3.60 -10.67
C ARG A 110 -2.92 2.19 -11.17
N ILE A 111 -3.92 1.33 -10.99
CA ILE A 111 -3.90 -0.04 -11.51
C ILE A 111 -4.41 -0.02 -12.97
N PRO A 112 -3.61 -0.49 -13.96
CA PRO A 112 -3.91 -0.34 -15.38
C PRO A 112 -4.88 -1.41 -15.92
N VAL A 113 -5.70 -2.00 -15.05
CA VAL A 113 -6.72 -2.98 -15.44
C VAL A 113 -8.06 -2.63 -14.79
N PRO A 114 -9.20 -3.05 -15.39
CA PRO A 114 -10.49 -2.86 -14.78
C PRO A 114 -10.59 -3.54 -13.41
N CYS A 115 -11.36 -2.92 -12.51
CA CYS A 115 -11.74 -3.56 -11.24
C CYS A 115 -12.50 -4.85 -11.56
N ALA A 116 -12.04 -5.97 -11.02
CA ALA A 116 -12.66 -7.27 -11.26
C ALA A 116 -13.81 -7.54 -10.28
N ARG A 117 -13.73 -7.01 -9.06
CA ARG A 117 -14.77 -7.12 -8.04
C ARG A 117 -14.69 -5.95 -7.05
N GLU A 118 -15.84 -5.46 -6.64
CA GLU A 118 -15.97 -4.46 -5.58
C GLU A 118 -16.88 -5.00 -4.48
N GLU A 119 -16.47 -4.78 -3.23
CA GLU A 119 -17.24 -5.15 -2.04
C GLU A 119 -17.32 -3.97 -1.07
N THR A 120 -18.45 -3.85 -0.37
CA THR A 120 -18.57 -2.91 0.76
C THR A 120 -18.13 -3.59 2.05
N LEU A 121 -17.18 -2.99 2.76
CA LEU A 121 -16.70 -3.46 4.06
C LEU A 121 -16.99 -2.38 5.10
N GLY A 122 -18.14 -2.47 5.76
CA GLY A 122 -18.60 -1.44 6.69
C GLY A 122 -18.75 -0.08 5.98
N ALA A 123 -17.99 0.91 6.43
CA ALA A 123 -17.95 2.26 5.84
C ALA A 123 -17.01 2.37 4.62
N ASP A 124 -16.23 1.34 4.31
CA ASP A 124 -15.21 1.36 3.27
C ASP A 124 -15.59 0.47 2.08
N ARG A 125 -14.78 0.52 1.03
CA ARG A 125 -14.84 -0.36 -0.15
C ARG A 125 -13.56 -1.17 -0.24
N LEU A 126 -13.70 -2.42 -0.65
CA LEU A 126 -12.60 -3.25 -1.12
C LEU A 126 -12.73 -3.39 -2.64
N LEU A 127 -11.74 -2.92 -3.36
CA LEU A 127 -11.61 -3.08 -4.81
C LEU A 127 -10.57 -4.17 -5.07
N TYR A 128 -10.96 -5.17 -5.86
CA TYR A 128 -10.10 -6.29 -6.24
C TYR A 128 -9.75 -6.20 -7.72
N TYR A 129 -8.47 -6.30 -8.02
CA TYR A 129 -7.92 -6.30 -9.36
C TYR A 129 -7.10 -7.55 -9.59
N ARG A 130 -7.09 -8.04 -10.83
CA ARG A 130 -6.30 -9.18 -11.22
C ARG A 130 -5.54 -8.88 -12.51
N ASN A 131 -4.23 -9.02 -12.44
CA ASN A 131 -3.38 -8.97 -13.62
C ASN A 131 -3.42 -10.35 -14.28
N ARG A 132 -3.93 -10.42 -15.50
CA ARG A 132 -3.81 -11.65 -16.29
C ARG A 132 -2.52 -11.54 -17.07
N ILE A 133 -1.45 -12.15 -16.56
CA ILE A 133 -0.25 -12.37 -17.35
C ILE A 133 -0.66 -13.36 -18.46
N PRO A 134 -0.57 -12.99 -19.76
CA PRO A 134 -0.78 -13.96 -20.84
C PRO A 134 0.22 -15.10 -20.65
N ALA A 135 -0.27 -16.34 -20.72
CA ALA A 135 0.57 -17.53 -20.66
C ALA A 135 1.57 -17.58 -21.81
#